data_AF-A0A920GBX9-F1
#
_entry.id   AF-A0A920GBX9-F1
#
_cell.length_a   1.000
_cell.length_b   1.000
_cell.length_c   1.000
_cell.angle_alpha   90.00
_cell.angle_beta   90.00
_cell.angle_gamma   90.00
#
_symmetry.space_group_name_H-M   'P 1'
#
loop_
_entity.id
_entity.type
_entity.pdbx_description
1 polymer ?
#
loop_
_entity_poly.entity_id
_entity_poly.type
_entity_poly.pdbx_seq_one_letter_code
_entity_poly.pdbx_strand_id
1 'polypeptide(L)'
;MYNFSVPDICDEFSDIQIGDLFLNSYGSKNKFFGQIHTAKCEHSNSIVKEFVNEHGEGKVLLIEHTGSELCSMVGDQIAKKAYENKWNGILTNGCIRDVEIIQNIDIGVYAQNTYPKKTDKSVGIGKKDVPIKLGSVEINPGDWIYIDSNGWIISKKKLEL
;
A
#
# COMPACT_ATOMS: atom_id res chain seq x y z
N MET A 1 -12.50 13.42 7.81
CA MET A 1 -12.91 12.10 7.29
C MET A 1 -13.20 12.30 5.80
N TYR A 2 -12.73 11.42 4.93
CA TYR A 2 -12.93 11.59 3.49
C TYR A 2 -14.38 11.31 3.10
N ASN A 3 -14.97 12.16 2.26
CA ASN A 3 -16.36 12.04 1.81
C ASN A 3 -16.46 11.22 0.51
N PHE A 4 -15.95 9.99 0.51
CA PHE A 4 -16.14 9.06 -0.60
C PHE A 4 -16.38 7.64 -0.06
N SER A 5 -17.00 6.80 -0.87
CA SER A 5 -16.89 5.34 -0.75
C SER A 5 -16.39 4.77 -2.07
N VAL A 6 -15.68 3.64 -2.02
CA VAL A 6 -15.22 2.97 -3.24
C VAL A 6 -16.41 2.53 -4.12
N PRO A 7 -17.54 2.02 -3.58
CA PRO A 7 -18.74 1.78 -4.36
C PRO A 7 -19.26 3.01 -5.11
N ASP A 8 -19.38 4.17 -4.45
CA ASP A 8 -19.86 5.40 -5.12
C ASP A 8 -18.94 5.80 -6.28
N ILE A 9 -17.61 5.65 -6.09
CA ILE A 9 -16.64 5.89 -7.17
C ILE A 9 -16.86 4.95 -8.36
N CYS A 10 -17.16 3.67 -8.09
CA CYS A 10 -17.46 2.70 -9.15
C CYS A 10 -18.74 3.01 -9.91
N ASP A 11 -19.75 3.58 -9.23
CA ASP A 11 -21.02 3.96 -9.85
C ASP A 11 -20.88 5.25 -10.70
N GLU A 12 -20.03 6.18 -10.28
CA GLU A 12 -19.85 7.49 -10.91
C GLU A 12 -18.81 7.50 -12.05
N PHE A 13 -17.67 6.82 -11.88
CA PHE A 13 -16.53 6.91 -12.80
C PHE A 13 -16.35 5.64 -13.63
N SER A 14 -16.36 5.77 -14.95
CA SER A 14 -16.16 4.64 -15.87
C SER A 14 -14.69 4.40 -16.26
N ASP A 15 -13.81 5.39 -16.12
CA ASP A 15 -12.38 5.32 -16.49
C ASP A 15 -11.50 5.05 -15.24
N ILE A 16 -11.78 3.93 -14.59
CA ILE A 16 -11.06 3.43 -13.41
C ILE A 16 -10.76 1.94 -13.57
N GLN A 17 -9.76 1.45 -12.85
CA GLN A 17 -9.51 0.01 -12.71
C GLN A 17 -9.92 -0.44 -11.32
N ILE A 18 -10.71 -1.52 -11.22
CA ILE A 18 -11.16 -2.09 -9.96
C ILE A 18 -10.19 -3.20 -9.54
N GLY A 19 -9.73 -3.15 -8.30
CA GLY A 19 -8.84 -4.14 -7.71
C GLY A 19 -9.51 -5.49 -7.50
N ASP A 20 -8.86 -6.56 -7.95
CA ASP A 20 -9.29 -7.95 -7.76
C ASP A 20 -8.48 -8.69 -6.69
N LEU A 21 -7.55 -7.99 -6.03
CA LEU A 21 -6.78 -8.51 -4.91
C LEU A 21 -7.48 -8.18 -3.59
N PHE A 22 -7.96 -9.20 -2.89
CA PHE A 22 -8.55 -9.04 -1.56
C PHE A 22 -7.48 -8.80 -0.51
N LEU A 23 -7.63 -7.73 0.26
CA LEU A 23 -6.68 -7.26 1.26
C LEU A 23 -7.39 -7.04 2.60
N ASN A 24 -6.67 -7.28 3.69
CA ASN A 24 -7.13 -7.03 5.04
C ASN A 24 -6.59 -5.68 5.53
N SER A 25 -7.39 -4.94 6.27
CA SER A 25 -6.97 -3.69 6.92
C SER A 25 -6.31 -3.98 8.26
N TYR A 26 -5.16 -3.36 8.50
CA TYR A 26 -4.35 -3.57 9.71
C TYR A 26 -3.96 -2.28 10.43
N GLY A 27 -4.05 -1.12 9.77
CA GLY A 27 -3.85 0.19 10.41
C GLY A 27 -5.16 0.73 11.00
N SER A 28 -5.10 1.79 11.80
CA SER A 28 -6.33 2.35 12.40
C SER A 28 -7.22 3.08 11.38
N LYS A 29 -6.67 3.47 10.23
CA LYS A 29 -7.43 4.04 9.10
C LYS A 29 -7.80 2.96 8.09
N ASN A 30 -9.10 2.67 8.00
CA ASN A 30 -9.67 1.74 7.02
C ASN A 30 -10.14 2.42 5.72
N LYS A 31 -9.94 3.74 5.56
CA LYS A 31 -10.34 4.50 4.37
C LYS A 31 -9.34 5.61 4.09
N PHE A 32 -8.76 5.61 2.91
CA PHE A 32 -7.80 6.62 2.48
C PHE A 32 -7.61 6.59 0.96
N PHE A 33 -6.93 7.62 0.45
CA PHE A 33 -6.53 7.71 -0.95
C PHE A 33 -5.23 8.50 -1.07
N GLY A 34 -4.62 8.46 -2.24
CA GLY A 34 -3.47 9.32 -2.54
C GLY A 34 -2.79 8.99 -3.85
N GLN A 35 -1.82 9.82 -4.21
CA GLN A 35 -0.95 9.57 -5.34
C GLN A 35 0.00 8.41 -5.02
N ILE A 36 0.15 7.50 -5.96
CA ILE A 36 0.86 6.25 -5.80
C ILE A 36 2.37 6.46 -6.00
N HIS A 37 3.13 5.93 -5.05
CA HIS A 37 4.52 5.51 -5.27
C HIS A 37 4.59 3.99 -5.22
N THR A 38 5.51 3.40 -5.98
CA THR A 38 5.59 1.94 -6.11
C THR A 38 6.93 1.39 -5.66
N ALA A 39 6.87 0.21 -5.06
CA ALA A 39 8.03 -0.56 -4.61
C ALA A 39 7.89 -2.00 -5.08
N LYS A 40 8.71 -2.41 -6.05
CA LYS A 40 8.78 -3.82 -6.47
C LYS A 40 9.88 -4.53 -5.69
N CYS A 41 9.51 -5.52 -4.88
CA CYS A 41 10.38 -6.15 -3.90
C CYS A 41 10.35 -7.68 -4.02
N GLU A 42 11.48 -8.30 -4.33
CA GLU A 42 11.56 -9.76 -4.38
C GLU A 42 11.91 -10.37 -3.02
N HIS A 43 13.06 -9.99 -2.44
CA HIS A 43 13.56 -10.61 -1.20
C HIS A 43 13.73 -9.63 -0.02
N SER A 44 13.62 -8.33 -0.28
CA SER A 44 14.04 -7.26 0.62
C SER A 44 13.09 -6.08 0.58
N ASN A 45 12.85 -5.47 1.74
CA ASN A 45 12.07 -4.24 1.88
C ASN A 45 12.96 -2.99 2.10
N SER A 46 14.23 -3.02 1.69
CA SER A 46 15.14 -1.88 1.86
C SER A 46 14.60 -0.59 1.21
N ILE A 47 14.09 -0.66 -0.03
CA ILE A 47 13.46 0.49 -0.68
C ILE A 47 12.18 0.98 0.02
N VAL A 48 11.43 0.08 0.66
CA VAL A 48 10.24 0.45 1.44
C VAL A 48 10.67 1.33 2.60
N LYS A 49 11.76 0.95 3.28
CA LYS A 49 12.34 1.76 4.35
C LYS A 49 12.78 3.14 3.83
N GLU A 50 13.35 3.22 2.64
CA GLU A 50 13.72 4.52 2.05
C GLU A 50 12.49 5.41 1.82
N PHE A 51 11.45 4.90 1.15
CA PHE A 51 10.22 5.66 0.89
C PHE A 51 9.59 6.21 2.15
N VAL A 52 9.44 5.38 3.18
CA VAL A 52 8.78 5.84 4.42
C VAL A 52 9.60 6.87 5.19
N ASN A 53 10.89 7.08 4.86
CA ASN A 53 11.70 8.17 5.40
C ASN A 53 11.51 9.50 4.64
N GLU A 54 10.87 9.49 3.47
CA GLU A 54 10.55 10.68 2.67
C GLU A 54 9.18 11.26 3.07
N HIS A 55 8.94 12.53 2.72
CA HIS A 55 7.65 13.19 2.97
C HIS A 55 6.52 12.57 2.14
N GLY A 56 5.51 12.04 2.84
CA GLY A 56 4.42 11.21 2.32
C GLY A 56 3.07 11.89 2.19
N GLU A 57 2.95 13.18 2.51
CA GLU A 57 1.64 13.86 2.54
C GLU A 57 0.91 13.73 1.19
N GLY A 58 -0.32 13.20 1.23
CA GLY A 58 -1.12 12.96 0.03
C GLY A 58 -0.70 11.73 -0.80
N LYS A 59 0.27 10.94 -0.33
CA LYS A 59 0.83 9.79 -1.05
C LYS A 59 0.48 8.46 -0.39
N VAL A 60 0.43 7.42 -1.21
CA VAL A 60 0.25 6.03 -0.80
C VAL A 60 1.37 5.18 -1.41
N LEU A 61 1.97 4.31 -0.60
CA LEU A 61 3.01 3.39 -1.06
C LEU A 61 2.39 2.02 -1.41
N LEU A 62 2.53 1.58 -2.66
CA LEU A 62 2.15 0.25 -3.10
C LEU A 62 3.38 -0.65 -3.24
N ILE A 63 3.36 -1.79 -2.57
CA ILE A 63 4.47 -2.74 -2.52
C ILE A 63 4.05 -4.03 -3.23
N GLU A 64 4.62 -4.28 -4.40
CA GLU A 64 4.54 -5.57 -5.07
C GLU A 64 5.65 -6.48 -4.56
N HIS A 65 5.30 -7.44 -3.71
CA HIS A 65 6.11 -8.57 -3.38
C HIS A 65 6.08 -9.61 -4.52
N THR A 66 7.24 -9.89 -5.12
CA THR A 66 7.38 -10.85 -6.22
C THR A 66 8.17 -12.11 -5.84
N GLY A 67 8.64 -12.17 -4.59
CA GLY A 67 9.41 -13.31 -4.11
C GLY A 67 8.53 -14.54 -3.88
N SER A 68 9.14 -15.72 -4.01
CA SER A 68 8.50 -16.99 -3.66
C SER A 68 8.62 -17.31 -2.16
N GLU A 69 9.57 -16.69 -1.47
CA GLU A 69 9.78 -16.90 -0.04
C GLU A 69 8.77 -16.11 0.81
N LEU A 70 8.06 -16.81 1.68
CA LEU A 70 7.21 -16.18 2.68
C LEU A 70 8.02 -15.26 3.60
N CYS A 71 7.68 -13.98 3.61
CA CYS A 71 8.24 -12.94 4.47
C CYS A 71 7.25 -11.78 4.68
N SER A 72 7.49 -10.97 5.71
CA SER A 72 6.72 -9.75 6.00
C SER A 72 7.38 -8.52 5.38
N MET A 73 6.68 -7.82 4.50
CA MET A 73 7.15 -6.60 3.85
C MET A 73 7.10 -5.37 4.77
N VAL A 74 6.14 -5.35 5.70
CA VAL A 74 5.91 -4.24 6.64
C VAL A 74 5.82 -4.78 8.07
N GLY A 75 6.46 -4.07 9.00
CA GLY A 75 6.29 -4.24 10.44
C GLY A 75 6.04 -2.88 11.09
N ASP A 76 5.93 -2.86 12.42
CA ASP A 76 5.58 -1.68 13.22
C ASP A 76 6.47 -0.46 12.92
N GLN A 77 7.79 -0.65 12.81
CA GLN A 77 8.75 0.43 12.58
C GLN A 77 8.54 1.11 11.23
N ILE A 78 8.18 0.35 10.19
CA ILE A 78 7.92 0.90 8.86
C ILE A 78 6.60 1.68 8.87
N ALA A 79 5.55 1.10 9.45
CA ALA A 79 4.24 1.75 9.56
C ALA A 79 4.31 3.04 10.38
N LYS A 80 5.01 3.01 11.53
CA LYS A 80 5.23 4.18 12.38
C LYS A 80 6.01 5.26 11.64
N LYS A 81 7.06 4.90 10.92
CA LYS A 81 7.87 5.87 10.18
C LYS A 81 7.08 6.53 9.04
N ALA A 82 6.26 5.76 8.35
CA ALA A 82 5.36 6.26 7.33
C ALA A 82 4.36 7.26 7.92
N TYR A 83 3.76 6.94 9.07
CA TYR A 83 2.86 7.83 9.79
C TYR A 83 3.55 9.13 10.22
N GLU A 84 4.73 9.05 10.85
CA GLU A 84 5.54 10.21 11.25
C GLU A 84 5.85 11.13 10.08
N ASN A 85 6.08 10.56 8.89
CA ASN A 85 6.33 11.29 7.66
C ASN A 85 5.08 11.56 6.81
N LYS A 86 3.89 11.46 7.42
CA LYS A 86 2.58 11.84 6.86
C LYS A 86 2.11 11.04 5.63
N TRP A 87 2.59 9.82 5.43
CA TRP A 87 2.02 8.95 4.40
C TRP A 87 0.55 8.65 4.72
N ASN A 88 -0.31 8.68 3.69
CA ASN A 88 -1.73 8.36 3.86
C ASN A 88 -1.94 6.86 4.09
N GLY A 89 -1.09 6.02 3.48
CA GLY A 89 -1.11 4.60 3.72
C GLY A 89 -0.09 3.77 2.95
N ILE A 90 -0.07 2.48 3.26
CA ILE A 90 0.75 1.45 2.63
C ILE A 90 -0.15 0.28 2.24
N LEU A 91 0.01 -0.22 1.01
CA LEU A 91 -0.62 -1.43 0.52
C LEU A 91 0.42 -2.42 0.03
N THR A 92 0.18 -3.71 0.23
CA THR A 92 1.04 -4.76 -0.33
C THR A 92 0.26 -6.01 -0.70
N ASN A 93 0.66 -6.69 -1.79
CA ASN A 93 0.25 -8.09 -2.02
C ASN A 93 1.04 -9.08 -1.16
N GLY A 94 1.99 -8.64 -0.34
CA GLY A 94 2.75 -9.50 0.57
C GLY A 94 2.06 -9.69 1.92
N CYS A 95 2.81 -10.30 2.84
CA CYS A 95 2.43 -10.39 4.25
C CYS A 95 3.01 -9.22 5.07
N ILE A 96 2.46 -8.98 6.26
CA ILE A 96 2.98 -8.04 7.25
C ILE A 96 3.11 -8.70 8.64
N ARG A 97 3.61 -7.97 9.64
CA ARG A 97 3.71 -8.45 11.03
C ARG A 97 3.57 -7.31 12.04
N ASP A 98 3.63 -7.63 13.33
CA ASP A 98 3.49 -6.67 14.45
C ASP A 98 2.12 -5.97 14.42
N VAL A 99 1.08 -6.69 13.97
CA VAL A 99 -0.25 -6.15 13.67
C VAL A 99 -0.98 -5.61 14.90
N GLU A 100 -0.67 -6.17 16.07
CA GLU A 100 -1.16 -5.71 17.37
C GLU A 100 -0.70 -4.28 17.70
N ILE A 101 0.43 -3.86 17.14
CA ILE A 101 0.94 -2.48 17.24
C ILE A 101 0.38 -1.64 16.08
N ILE A 102 0.44 -2.16 14.84
CA ILE A 102 0.03 -1.42 13.64
C ILE A 102 -1.43 -0.94 13.71
N GLN A 103 -2.33 -1.73 14.31
CA GLN A 103 -3.75 -1.37 14.47
C GLN A 103 -3.97 -0.08 15.27
N ASN A 104 -2.98 0.36 16.05
CA ASN A 104 -3.05 1.58 16.87
C ASN A 104 -2.35 2.78 16.21
N ILE A 105 -1.80 2.64 15.01
CA ILE A 105 -1.13 3.71 14.27
C ILE A 105 -2.14 4.36 13.31
N ASP A 106 -2.21 5.70 13.34
CA ASP A 106 -3.15 6.51 12.54
C ASP A 106 -2.78 6.63 11.05
N ILE A 107 -2.64 5.48 10.40
CA ILE A 107 -2.27 5.30 9.00
C ILE A 107 -3.08 4.15 8.38
N GLY A 108 -3.28 4.22 7.06
CA GLY A 108 -3.82 3.09 6.31
C GLY A 108 -2.76 2.00 6.09
N VAL A 109 -3.05 0.75 6.48
CA VAL A 109 -2.19 -0.39 6.12
C VAL A 109 -3.07 -1.54 5.63
N TYR A 110 -2.82 -2.00 4.42
CA TYR A 110 -3.55 -3.11 3.81
C TYR A 110 -2.59 -4.16 3.25
N ALA A 111 -2.85 -5.43 3.55
CA ALA A 111 -2.01 -6.55 3.14
C ALA A 111 -2.82 -7.84 2.94
N GLN A 112 -2.27 -8.82 2.23
CA GLN A 112 -2.98 -10.09 2.05
C GLN A 112 -3.11 -10.87 3.36
N ASN A 113 -2.01 -10.98 4.13
CA ASN A 113 -2.00 -11.77 5.36
C ASN A 113 -0.90 -11.29 6.33
N THR A 114 -0.76 -12.00 7.44
CA THR A 114 0.32 -11.82 8.40
C THR A 114 1.34 -12.96 8.29
N TYR A 115 2.61 -12.66 8.56
CA TYR A 115 3.67 -13.66 8.62
C TYR A 115 4.83 -13.17 9.49
N PRO A 116 5.35 -13.94 10.46
CA PRO A 116 6.27 -13.40 11.48
C PRO A 116 7.70 -13.11 10.97
N LYS A 117 8.17 -13.79 9.91
CA LYS A 117 9.56 -13.71 9.42
C LYS A 117 9.76 -12.42 8.62
N LYS A 118 10.75 -11.61 8.98
CA LYS A 118 11.18 -10.44 8.18
C LYS A 118 11.83 -10.83 6.86
N THR A 119 11.89 -9.90 5.91
CA THR A 119 12.68 -9.99 4.68
C THR A 119 14.20 -10.10 4.96
N ASP A 120 14.96 -10.64 4.01
CA ASP A 120 16.43 -10.61 4.05
C ASP A 120 16.97 -9.42 3.25
N LYS A 121 17.59 -8.47 3.96
CA LYS A 121 18.09 -7.23 3.36
C LYS A 121 19.43 -7.37 2.64
N SER A 122 20.10 -8.52 2.79
CA SER A 122 21.40 -8.78 2.18
C SER A 122 21.31 -9.24 0.72
N VAL A 123 20.14 -9.75 0.32
CA VAL A 123 19.92 -10.44 -0.97
C VAL A 123 19.41 -9.48 -2.07
N GLY A 124 19.13 -8.23 -1.74
CA GLY A 124 18.73 -7.23 -2.72
C GLY A 124 18.16 -5.96 -2.10
N ILE A 125 17.82 -4.99 -2.95
CA ILE A 125 17.28 -3.69 -2.53
C ILE A 125 15.81 -3.48 -2.94
N GLY A 126 15.38 -4.02 -4.08
CA GLY A 126 14.09 -3.73 -4.72
C GLY A 126 14.20 -2.62 -5.77
N LYS A 127 13.08 -2.28 -6.43
CA LYS A 127 13.00 -1.20 -7.44
C LYS A 127 11.99 -0.14 -7.03
N LYS A 128 12.41 1.12 -7.01
CA LYS A 128 11.58 2.30 -6.69
C LYS A 128 10.91 2.84 -7.95
N ASP A 129 9.65 3.25 -7.82
CA ASP A 129 8.88 3.95 -8.85
C ASP A 129 8.95 3.28 -10.24
N VAL A 130 8.71 1.97 -10.26
CA VAL A 130 8.55 1.17 -11.48
C VAL A 130 7.10 0.71 -11.63
N PRO A 131 6.61 0.43 -12.84
CA PRO A 131 5.32 -0.24 -13.01
C PRO A 131 5.26 -1.54 -12.20
N ILE A 132 4.16 -1.76 -11.49
CA ILE A 132 3.89 -2.95 -10.69
C ILE A 132 2.55 -3.56 -11.04
N LYS A 133 2.32 -4.78 -10.54
CA LYS A 133 1.04 -5.46 -10.64
C LYS A 133 0.55 -5.91 -9.26
N LEU A 134 -0.71 -5.64 -8.94
CA LEU A 134 -1.38 -6.21 -7.76
C LEU A 134 -2.63 -6.95 -8.24
N GLY A 135 -2.66 -8.27 -8.03
CA GLY A 135 -3.70 -9.11 -8.66
C GLY A 135 -3.57 -9.08 -10.18
N SER A 136 -4.63 -8.72 -10.90
CA SER A 136 -4.60 -8.49 -12.34
C SER A 136 -4.32 -7.03 -12.76
N VAL A 137 -4.39 -6.08 -11.82
CA VAL A 137 -4.33 -4.64 -12.10
C VAL A 137 -2.90 -4.14 -12.28
N GLU A 138 -2.65 -3.43 -13.39
CA GLU A 138 -1.39 -2.76 -13.67
C GLU A 138 -1.40 -1.33 -13.12
N ILE A 139 -0.35 -0.99 -12.37
CA ILE A 139 -0.27 0.26 -11.62
C ILE A 139 1.05 0.97 -11.92
N ASN A 140 0.96 2.22 -12.32
CA ASN A 140 2.12 3.07 -12.56
C ASN A 140 2.36 4.03 -11.38
N PRO A 141 3.62 4.40 -11.11
CA PRO A 141 3.90 5.54 -10.24
C PRO A 141 3.15 6.78 -10.73
N GLY A 142 2.58 7.56 -9.82
CA GLY A 142 1.82 8.77 -10.14
C GLY A 142 0.32 8.54 -10.40
N ASP A 143 -0.12 7.30 -10.62
CA ASP A 143 -1.54 6.92 -10.58
C ASP A 143 -2.13 7.24 -9.18
N TRP A 144 -3.44 7.16 -9.03
CA TRP A 144 -4.15 7.42 -7.77
C TRP A 144 -4.89 6.20 -7.30
N ILE A 145 -4.78 5.91 -6.00
CA ILE A 145 -5.52 4.82 -5.36
C ILE A 145 -6.55 5.37 -4.40
N TYR A 146 -7.72 4.75 -4.38
CA TYR A 146 -8.77 4.96 -3.40
C TYR A 146 -9.13 3.60 -2.81
N ILE A 147 -9.17 3.50 -1.49
CA ILE A 147 -9.43 2.25 -0.78
C ILE A 147 -10.33 2.49 0.42
N ASP A 148 -11.26 1.56 0.63
CA ASP A 148 -12.01 1.43 1.87
C ASP A 148 -12.23 -0.04 2.25
N SER A 149 -13.18 -0.32 3.13
CA SER A 149 -13.52 -1.69 3.56
C SER A 149 -14.12 -2.57 2.47
N ASN A 150 -14.60 -1.99 1.35
CA ASN A 150 -15.24 -2.74 0.27
C ASN A 150 -14.23 -3.23 -0.78
N GLY A 151 -13.11 -2.53 -0.93
CA GLY A 151 -12.11 -2.81 -1.95
C GLY A 151 -11.28 -1.58 -2.29
N TRP A 152 -10.63 -1.62 -3.45
CA TRP A 152 -9.78 -0.53 -3.93
C TRP A 152 -9.91 -0.35 -5.44
N ILE A 153 -9.67 0.87 -5.89
CA ILE A 153 -9.65 1.23 -7.31
C ILE A 153 -8.40 2.05 -7.62
N ILE A 154 -8.03 2.08 -8.89
CA ILE A 154 -6.98 2.91 -9.46
C ILE A 154 -7.57 3.85 -10.48
N SER A 155 -7.14 5.12 -10.45
CA SER A 155 -7.37 6.09 -11.50
C SER A 155 -6.05 6.65 -12.00
N LYS A 156 -5.98 7.05 -13.27
CA LYS A 156 -4.79 7.71 -13.86
C LYS A 156 -4.57 9.13 -13.33
N LYS A 157 -5.57 9.72 -12.69
CA LYS A 157 -5.53 11.07 -12.14
C LYS A 157 -6.31 11.13 -10.83
N LYS A 158 -6.16 12.23 -10.10
CA LYS A 158 -7.01 12.51 -8.95
C LYS A 158 -8.46 12.68 -9.42
N LEU A 159 -9.38 11.94 -8.81
CA LEU A 159 -10.82 12.11 -8.98
C LEU A 159 -11.30 13.35 -8.21
N GLU A 160 -12.27 14.05 -8.80
CA GLU A 160 -12.99 15.14 -8.14
C GLU A 160 -14.21 14.53 -7.45
N LEU A 161 -14.10 14.35 -6.12
CA LEU A 161 -15.07 13.67 -5.24
C LEU A 161 -15.94 14.67 -4.48
#